data_AF-A0A5U3LMI5-F1
#
_entry.id   AF-A0A5U3LMI5-F1
#
_cell.length_a   1.000
_cell.length_b   1.000
_cell.length_c   1.000
_cell.angle_alpha   90.00
_cell.angle_beta   90.00
_cell.angle_gamma   90.00
#
_symmetry.space_group_name_H-M   'P 1'
#
loop_
_entity.id
_entity.type
_entity.pdbx_description
1 polymer ?
#
loop_
_entity_poly.entity_id
_entity_poly.type
_entity_poly.pdbx_seq_one_letter_code
_entity_poly.pdbx_strand_id
1 'polypeptide(L)'
;MSSITMTDNKTFLNELARLVGHSHLLTDPAKTARYRKGFRSGQGDALAVVFPGSLLELWRVLNACVNADKIILMQAANTGLTEGSTPNGNDYDRDIVIISTQRLDKLHLLDNGQQVLAWPGTTLYALEKALKPLGREPHSVIGSSCIGASVIGGICNNSGGSLVQRGPAYTEMSLFARIDDQGKLQLVNHLGIDLGHTPEQILSKLDDERIKDEDVRHDGRHAHDHDYVTRVRDINADTPARYNADPDRLFESSGCAGKLAVFAVRLDTFAAEKNQQVFYIGTNQPAVLTEIRRHILANFDNLPVAGEYMHRDIYDIAEQYGKDTFLMIDKLGTD
;
A
#
# COMPACT_ATOMS: atom_id res chain seq x y z
N MET A 1 -8.06 16.96 35.66
CA MET A 1 -7.91 16.64 34.22
C MET A 1 -7.49 15.19 34.01
N SER A 2 -6.36 14.72 34.57
CA SER A 2 -5.86 13.34 34.39
C SER A 2 -6.86 12.19 34.67
N SER A 3 -7.72 12.26 35.70
CA SER A 3 -8.68 11.17 35.99
C SER A 3 -9.86 11.11 35.01
N ILE A 4 -10.22 12.23 34.37
CA ILE A 4 -11.29 12.29 33.36
C ILE A 4 -10.75 11.67 32.07
N THR A 5 -9.56 12.08 31.63
CA THR A 5 -8.89 11.51 30.45
C THR A 5 -8.64 10.00 30.59
N MET A 6 -8.31 9.52 31.80
CA MET A 6 -8.17 8.07 32.06
C MET A 6 -9.51 7.32 31.99
N THR A 7 -10.60 7.91 32.47
CA THR A 7 -11.95 7.30 32.39
C THR A 7 -12.45 7.27 30.95
N ASP A 8 -12.19 8.32 30.19
CA ASP A 8 -12.55 8.43 28.77
C ASP A 8 -11.78 7.41 27.94
N ASN A 9 -10.46 7.26 28.17
CA ASN A 9 -9.64 6.26 27.49
C ASN A 9 -10.08 4.83 27.81
N LYS A 10 -10.48 4.54 29.06
CA LYS A 10 -11.01 3.22 29.41
C LYS A 10 -12.31 2.90 28.66
N THR A 11 -13.21 3.88 28.56
CA THR A 11 -14.47 3.72 27.82
C THR A 11 -14.21 3.50 26.34
N PHE A 12 -13.32 4.29 25.75
CA PHE A 12 -12.90 4.16 24.36
C PHE A 12 -12.25 2.81 24.05
N LEU A 13 -11.31 2.35 24.88
CA LEU A 13 -10.65 1.04 24.68
C LEU A 13 -11.63 -0.13 24.82
N ASN A 14 -12.60 -0.04 25.74
CA ASN A 14 -13.66 -1.05 25.84
C ASN A 14 -14.55 -1.07 24.59
N GLU A 15 -14.85 0.08 24.00
CA GLU A 15 -15.58 0.16 22.74
C GLU A 15 -14.79 -0.47 21.59
N LEU A 16 -13.49 -0.17 21.46
CA LEU A 16 -12.63 -0.84 20.47
C LEU A 16 -12.63 -2.36 20.66
N ALA A 17 -12.46 -2.85 21.90
CA ALA A 17 -12.48 -4.27 22.21
C ALA A 17 -13.84 -4.92 21.92
N ARG A 18 -14.95 -4.19 22.08
CA ARG A 18 -16.30 -4.65 21.71
C ARG A 18 -16.44 -4.78 20.19
N LEU A 19 -15.84 -3.88 19.43
CA LEU A 19 -15.93 -3.84 17.97
C LEU A 19 -15.14 -4.97 17.30
N VAL A 20 -13.88 -5.19 17.72
CA VAL A 20 -12.97 -6.14 17.04
C VAL A 20 -12.66 -7.40 17.86
N GLY A 21 -13.07 -7.44 19.13
CA GLY A 21 -12.71 -8.49 20.08
C GLY A 21 -11.43 -8.19 20.88
N HIS A 22 -11.37 -8.67 22.13
CA HIS A 22 -10.26 -8.40 23.05
C HIS A 22 -8.90 -8.91 22.55
N SER A 23 -8.87 -10.01 21.80
CA SER A 23 -7.65 -10.56 21.18
C SER A 23 -7.07 -9.68 20.07
N HIS A 24 -7.85 -8.70 19.59
CA HIS A 24 -7.53 -7.85 18.46
C HIS A 24 -7.35 -6.37 18.87
N LEU A 25 -7.06 -6.14 20.16
CA LEU A 25 -6.67 -4.86 20.71
C LEU A 25 -5.43 -5.04 21.59
N LEU A 26 -4.37 -4.30 21.30
CA LEU A 26 -3.13 -4.29 22.08
C LEU A 26 -2.90 -2.91 22.68
N THR A 27 -2.67 -2.85 24.00
CA THR A 27 -2.33 -1.61 24.72
C THR A 27 -1.01 -1.73 25.49
N ASP A 28 -0.56 -2.95 25.78
CA ASP A 28 0.72 -3.21 26.43
C ASP A 28 1.89 -2.71 25.55
N PRO A 29 2.71 -1.75 26.03
CA PRO A 29 3.83 -1.19 25.28
C PRO A 29 4.80 -2.25 24.71
N ALA A 30 4.99 -3.38 25.41
CA ALA A 30 5.84 -4.47 24.94
C ALA A 30 5.22 -5.20 23.75
N LYS A 31 3.90 -5.40 23.75
CA LYS A 31 3.18 -6.05 22.64
C LYS A 31 2.99 -5.15 21.43
N THR A 32 2.91 -3.83 21.64
CA THR A 32 2.75 -2.85 20.55
C THR A 32 4.08 -2.44 19.91
N ALA A 33 5.22 -2.77 20.52
CA ALA A 33 6.55 -2.31 20.10
C ALA A 33 6.84 -2.51 18.60
N ARG A 34 6.50 -3.68 18.05
CA ARG A 34 6.76 -4.00 16.62
C ARG A 34 5.97 -3.14 15.63
N TYR A 35 4.85 -2.57 16.05
CA TYR A 35 4.01 -1.70 15.23
C TYR A 35 4.36 -0.23 15.43
N ARG A 36 5.00 0.11 16.54
CA ARG A 36 5.42 1.47 16.88
C ARG A 36 6.82 1.81 16.39
N LYS A 37 7.60 0.83 15.97
CA LYS A 37 8.96 0.99 15.43
C LYS A 37 8.95 0.76 13.92
N GLY A 38 9.44 1.74 13.16
CA GLY A 38 9.52 1.64 11.71
C GLY A 38 10.59 0.65 11.25
N PHE A 39 10.50 0.23 9.99
CA PHE A 39 11.37 -0.82 9.43
C PHE A 39 12.86 -0.45 9.47
N ARG A 40 13.18 0.80 9.10
CA ARG A 40 14.56 1.33 9.11
C ARG A 40 14.83 2.18 10.34
N SER A 41 13.93 3.12 10.62
CA SER A 41 14.01 4.10 11.70
C SER A 41 12.60 4.62 11.99
N GLY A 42 12.48 5.57 12.91
CA GLY A 42 11.19 6.08 13.39
C GLY A 42 10.63 5.22 14.53
N GLN A 43 10.21 5.89 15.59
CA GLN A 43 9.53 5.26 16.72
C GLN A 43 8.75 6.31 17.52
N GLY A 44 7.65 5.89 18.14
CA GLY A 44 6.95 6.70 19.13
C GLY A 44 5.91 5.90 19.90
N ASP A 45 5.13 6.58 20.73
CA ASP A 45 4.09 5.97 21.55
C ASP A 45 2.74 5.92 20.84
N ALA A 46 1.93 4.94 21.22
CA ALA A 46 0.56 4.79 20.77
C ALA A 46 -0.27 4.24 21.94
N LEU A 47 -1.46 4.79 22.13
CA LEU A 47 -2.43 4.34 23.13
C LEU A 47 -2.82 2.87 22.89
N ALA A 48 -3.02 2.51 21.62
CA ALA A 48 -3.39 1.17 21.23
C ALA A 48 -2.96 0.83 19.79
N VAL A 49 -2.88 -0.47 19.53
CA VAL A 49 -2.88 -1.06 18.18
C VAL A 49 -4.13 -1.92 18.06
N VAL A 50 -4.94 -1.68 17.03
CA VAL A 50 -6.22 -2.37 16.79
C VAL A 50 -6.20 -3.09 15.44
N PHE A 51 -6.82 -4.28 15.40
CA PHE A 51 -6.77 -5.19 14.24
C PHE A 51 -8.20 -5.53 13.76
N PRO A 52 -8.88 -4.64 13.01
CA PRO A 52 -10.20 -4.95 12.46
C PRO A 52 -10.16 -6.19 11.55
N GLY A 53 -11.17 -7.05 11.66
CA GLY A 53 -11.31 -8.29 10.88
C GLY A 53 -12.25 -8.20 9.69
N SER A 54 -12.94 -7.07 9.52
CA SER A 54 -13.80 -6.76 8.37
C SER A 54 -13.71 -5.26 8.03
N LEU A 55 -14.10 -4.90 6.81
CA LEU A 55 -14.21 -3.50 6.41
C LEU A 55 -15.24 -2.76 7.28
N LEU A 56 -16.37 -3.40 7.61
CA LEU A 56 -17.35 -2.80 8.51
C LEU A 56 -16.80 -2.56 9.92
N GLU A 57 -15.98 -3.47 10.46
CA GLU A 57 -15.23 -3.24 11.70
C GLU A 57 -14.26 -2.07 11.58
N LEU A 58 -13.49 -1.99 10.48
CA LEU A 58 -12.58 -0.87 10.22
C LEU A 58 -13.34 0.47 10.25
N TRP A 59 -14.48 0.55 9.58
CA TRP A 59 -15.34 1.75 9.58
C TRP A 59 -15.83 2.12 10.98
N ARG A 60 -16.26 1.15 11.79
CA ARG A 60 -16.72 1.39 13.15
C ARG A 60 -15.57 1.83 14.06
N VAL A 61 -14.39 1.23 13.92
CA VAL A 61 -13.17 1.63 14.65
C VAL A 61 -12.79 3.08 14.31
N LEU A 62 -12.80 3.46 13.03
CA LEU A 62 -12.54 4.84 12.61
C LEU A 62 -13.54 5.81 13.24
N ASN A 63 -14.84 5.50 13.22
CA ASN A 63 -15.86 6.32 13.89
C ASN A 63 -15.58 6.46 15.40
N ALA A 64 -15.23 5.37 16.08
CA ALA A 64 -14.89 5.41 17.50
C ALA A 64 -13.68 6.31 17.77
N CYS A 65 -12.63 6.21 16.94
CA CYS A 65 -11.45 7.08 17.06
C CYS A 65 -11.79 8.56 16.85
N VAL A 66 -12.59 8.89 15.82
CA VAL A 66 -13.00 10.27 15.54
C VAL A 66 -13.87 10.83 16.67
N ASN A 67 -14.84 10.06 17.16
CA ASN A 67 -15.72 10.48 18.25
C ASN A 67 -14.95 10.69 19.58
N ALA A 68 -13.86 9.97 19.78
CA ALA A 68 -12.99 10.10 20.95
C ALA A 68 -11.80 11.06 20.73
N ASP A 69 -11.80 11.81 19.62
CA ASP A 69 -10.76 12.75 19.20
C ASP A 69 -9.34 12.15 19.28
N LYS A 70 -9.18 10.98 18.65
CA LYS A 70 -7.91 10.25 18.58
C LYS A 70 -7.22 10.44 17.23
N ILE A 71 -5.89 10.50 17.26
CA ILE A 71 -5.10 10.48 16.03
C ILE A 71 -5.08 9.05 15.50
N ILE A 72 -5.41 8.91 14.22
CA ILE A 72 -5.43 7.62 13.53
C ILE A 72 -4.14 7.48 12.73
N LEU A 73 -3.45 6.36 12.91
CA LEU A 73 -2.33 5.95 12.07
C LEU A 73 -2.69 4.65 11.36
N MET A 74 -2.97 4.75 10.06
CA MET A 74 -3.23 3.58 9.20
C MET A 74 -1.91 2.86 8.92
N GLN A 75 -1.85 1.56 9.21
CA GLN A 75 -0.64 0.76 9.00
C GLN A 75 -1.00 -0.59 8.38
N ALA A 76 -0.39 -0.91 7.24
CA ALA A 76 -0.45 -2.25 6.67
C ALA A 76 0.72 -3.10 7.19
N ALA A 77 1.72 -3.37 6.34
CA ALA A 77 2.86 -4.24 6.67
C ALA A 77 4.01 -3.56 7.42
N ASN A 78 3.96 -2.24 7.65
CA ASN A 78 5.02 -1.46 8.30
C ASN A 78 6.41 -1.59 7.63
N THR A 79 6.46 -1.64 6.29
CA THR A 79 7.71 -1.74 5.51
C THR A 79 8.20 -0.38 4.98
N GLY A 80 7.55 0.72 5.38
CA GLY A 80 7.96 2.07 5.00
C GLY A 80 9.36 2.43 5.50
N LEU A 81 10.17 3.04 4.65
CA LEU A 81 11.58 3.33 4.95
C LEU A 81 11.83 4.74 5.47
N THR A 82 10.84 5.63 5.41
CA THR A 82 10.98 7.06 5.73
C THR A 82 10.14 7.47 6.94
N GLU A 83 9.99 6.56 7.91
CA GLU A 83 9.31 6.76 9.20
C GLU A 83 7.80 7.05 9.14
N GLY A 84 7.23 7.28 7.95
CA GLY A 84 5.82 7.62 7.76
C GLY A 84 4.81 6.50 8.02
N SER A 85 5.25 5.31 8.44
CA SER A 85 4.37 4.19 8.79
C SER A 85 4.23 3.98 10.29
N THR A 86 4.85 4.81 11.13
CA THR A 86 4.83 4.68 12.60
C THR A 86 4.73 6.06 13.27
N PRO A 87 4.36 6.14 14.56
CA PRO A 87 4.44 7.39 15.30
C PRO A 87 5.86 7.97 15.23
N ASN A 88 5.97 9.29 15.04
CA ASN A 88 7.25 10.00 15.04
C ASN A 88 7.39 10.73 16.38
N GLY A 89 8.08 10.13 17.34
CA GLY A 89 8.20 10.68 18.68
C GLY A 89 6.91 10.58 19.51
N ASN A 90 6.88 11.33 20.61
CA ASN A 90 5.88 11.25 21.67
C ASN A 90 5.21 12.61 21.96
N ASP A 91 5.29 13.54 21.02
CA ASP A 91 4.91 14.95 21.17
C ASP A 91 3.63 15.32 20.43
N TYR A 92 2.87 14.32 19.96
CA TYR A 92 1.53 14.53 19.42
C TYR A 92 0.59 15.09 20.50
N ASP A 93 -0.32 15.98 20.08
CA ASP A 93 -1.28 16.66 20.96
C ASP A 93 -2.38 15.75 21.52
N ARG A 94 -2.58 14.59 20.91
CA ARG A 94 -3.61 13.60 21.21
C ARG A 94 -3.03 12.19 21.14
N ASP A 95 -3.70 11.27 21.84
CA ASP A 95 -3.38 9.85 21.81
C ASP A 95 -3.47 9.29 20.37
N ILE A 96 -2.45 8.52 19.97
CA ILE A 96 -2.42 7.81 18.68
C ILE A 96 -3.01 6.41 18.83
N VAL A 97 -3.85 6.02 17.88
CA VAL A 97 -4.29 4.64 17.66
C VAL A 97 -3.75 4.17 16.31
N ILE A 98 -2.92 3.13 16.34
CA ILE A 98 -2.46 2.46 15.12
C ILE A 98 -3.53 1.44 14.72
N ILE A 99 -4.04 1.56 13.50
CA ILE A 99 -4.97 0.59 12.92
C ILE A 99 -4.17 -0.29 11.97
N SER A 100 -3.94 -1.54 12.37
CA SER A 100 -3.26 -2.52 11.54
C SER A 100 -4.25 -3.22 10.61
N THR A 101 -4.03 -3.13 9.31
CA THR A 101 -4.95 -3.63 8.29
C THR A 101 -4.66 -5.06 7.80
N GLN A 102 -3.66 -5.74 8.37
CA GLN A 102 -3.17 -7.02 7.85
C GLN A 102 -4.21 -8.15 7.84
N ARG A 103 -5.27 -8.08 8.65
CA ARG A 103 -6.38 -9.06 8.64
C ARG A 103 -7.36 -8.88 7.49
N LEU A 104 -7.29 -7.75 6.78
CA LEU A 104 -8.21 -7.39 5.69
C LEU A 104 -7.54 -7.75 4.35
N ASP A 105 -7.28 -9.02 4.13
CA ASP A 105 -6.39 -9.52 3.06
C ASP A 105 -7.12 -10.08 1.83
N LYS A 106 -8.45 -9.90 1.77
CA LYS A 106 -9.28 -10.35 0.64
C LYS A 106 -8.81 -9.75 -0.70
N LEU A 107 -9.11 -10.45 -1.78
CA LEU A 107 -8.82 -10.03 -3.15
C LEU A 107 -9.98 -10.47 -4.04
N HIS A 108 -10.49 -9.58 -4.87
CA HIS A 108 -11.56 -9.88 -5.80
C HIS A 108 -11.10 -9.61 -7.23
N LEU A 109 -11.25 -10.61 -8.10
CA LEU A 109 -10.85 -10.52 -9.50
C LEU A 109 -12.04 -10.05 -10.34
N LEU A 110 -11.80 -9.06 -11.20
CA LEU A 110 -12.78 -8.50 -12.13
C LEU A 110 -12.36 -8.83 -13.57
N ASP A 111 -13.33 -9.06 -14.46
CA ASP A 111 -13.12 -9.21 -15.90
C ASP A 111 -12.05 -10.27 -16.26
N ASN A 112 -12.15 -11.45 -15.64
CA ASN A 112 -11.17 -12.53 -15.77
C ASN A 112 -9.75 -12.10 -15.35
N GLY A 113 -9.67 -11.24 -14.34
CA GLY A 113 -8.43 -10.75 -13.75
C GLY A 113 -7.81 -9.57 -14.49
N GLN A 114 -8.43 -8.99 -15.53
CA GLN A 114 -7.94 -7.75 -16.15
C GLN A 114 -7.88 -6.59 -15.16
N GLN A 115 -8.82 -6.59 -14.20
CA GLN A 115 -8.79 -5.71 -13.05
C GLN A 115 -8.91 -6.51 -11.76
N VAL A 116 -8.52 -5.89 -10.67
CA VAL A 116 -8.69 -6.42 -9.33
C VAL A 116 -9.21 -5.36 -8.38
N LEU A 117 -9.94 -5.80 -7.37
CA LEU A 117 -10.22 -5.02 -6.17
C LEU A 117 -9.33 -5.57 -5.04
N ALA A 118 -8.48 -4.73 -4.48
CA ALA A 118 -7.58 -5.10 -3.37
C ALA A 118 -8.03 -4.43 -2.07
N TRP A 119 -8.00 -5.19 -0.98
CA TRP A 119 -8.32 -4.76 0.38
C TRP A 119 -7.07 -4.23 1.11
N PRO A 120 -7.23 -3.60 2.28
CA PRO A 120 -6.15 -2.85 2.95
C PRO A 120 -4.97 -3.71 3.40
N GLY A 121 -5.18 -5.01 3.59
CA GLY A 121 -4.18 -6.00 3.94
C GLY A 121 -3.69 -6.87 2.78
N THR A 122 -4.27 -6.74 1.57
CA THR A 122 -3.86 -7.55 0.41
C THR A 122 -2.40 -7.31 0.09
N THR A 123 -1.59 -8.37 0.09
CA THR A 123 -0.17 -8.29 -0.22
C THR A 123 0.06 -8.32 -1.73
N LEU A 124 1.14 -7.68 -2.20
CA LEU A 124 1.58 -7.79 -3.60
C LEU A 124 1.86 -9.25 -3.98
N TYR A 125 2.38 -10.03 -3.03
CA TYR A 125 2.59 -11.47 -3.21
C TYR A 125 1.28 -12.24 -3.45
N ALA A 126 0.27 -12.03 -2.61
CA ALA A 126 -1.03 -12.69 -2.77
C ALA A 126 -1.69 -12.32 -4.11
N LEU A 127 -1.53 -11.06 -4.53
CA LEU A 127 -1.98 -10.59 -5.84
C LEU A 127 -1.24 -11.32 -6.98
N GLU A 128 0.09 -11.37 -6.95
CA GLU A 128 0.90 -12.07 -7.96
C GLU A 128 0.51 -13.55 -8.06
N LYS A 129 0.36 -14.23 -6.92
CA LYS A 129 -0.05 -15.63 -6.85
C LYS A 129 -1.44 -15.88 -7.45
N ALA A 130 -2.38 -14.96 -7.24
CA ALA A 130 -3.72 -15.04 -7.81
C ALA A 130 -3.77 -14.78 -9.32
N LEU A 131 -2.87 -13.92 -9.84
CA LEU A 131 -2.83 -13.55 -11.25
C LEU A 131 -2.05 -14.54 -12.13
N LYS A 132 -1.06 -15.22 -11.55
CA LYS A 132 -0.19 -16.17 -12.28
C LYS A 132 -0.95 -17.25 -13.06
N PRO A 133 -1.98 -17.93 -12.51
CA PRO A 133 -2.77 -18.92 -13.27
C PRO A 133 -3.55 -18.32 -14.45
N LEU A 134 -3.80 -17.00 -14.44
CA LEU A 134 -4.52 -16.29 -15.48
C LEU A 134 -3.59 -15.74 -16.58
N GLY A 135 -2.28 -15.98 -16.47
CA GLY A 135 -1.27 -15.41 -17.36
C GLY A 135 -1.20 -13.90 -17.23
N ARG A 136 -1.38 -13.37 -16.02
CA ARG A 136 -1.34 -11.94 -15.72
C ARG A 136 -0.32 -11.60 -14.64
N GLU A 137 0.12 -10.34 -14.62
CA GLU A 137 1.10 -9.77 -13.71
C GLU A 137 0.52 -8.56 -12.96
N PRO A 138 0.97 -8.30 -11.72
CA PRO A 138 0.56 -7.14 -10.96
C PRO A 138 1.10 -5.83 -11.59
N HIS A 139 0.51 -4.71 -11.17
CA HIS A 139 0.97 -3.37 -11.55
C HIS A 139 2.31 -2.96 -10.92
N SER A 140 2.80 -3.70 -9.91
CA SER A 140 3.99 -3.31 -9.14
C SER A 140 4.77 -4.54 -8.64
N VAL A 141 6.09 -4.45 -8.72
CA VAL A 141 7.05 -5.35 -8.08
C VAL A 141 8.09 -4.50 -7.38
N ILE A 142 8.16 -4.60 -6.04
CA ILE A 142 9.08 -3.82 -5.20
C ILE A 142 9.95 -4.79 -4.39
N GLY A 143 11.12 -4.33 -3.94
CA GLY A 143 12.02 -5.16 -3.13
C GLY A 143 11.36 -5.72 -1.87
N SER A 144 10.35 -5.04 -1.33
CA SER A 144 9.58 -5.50 -0.17
C SER A 144 8.40 -6.43 -0.48
N SER A 145 8.16 -6.80 -1.74
CA SER A 145 7.07 -7.71 -2.11
C SER A 145 7.17 -9.05 -1.38
N CYS A 146 8.38 -9.60 -1.26
CA CYS A 146 8.66 -10.89 -0.60
C CYS A 146 8.59 -10.86 0.94
N ILE A 147 8.44 -9.68 1.54
CA ILE A 147 8.27 -9.49 2.99
C ILE A 147 6.88 -8.92 3.32
N GLY A 148 5.92 -9.08 2.41
CA GLY A 148 4.50 -8.84 2.68
C GLY A 148 4.03 -7.40 2.49
N ALA A 149 4.74 -6.57 1.71
CA ALA A 149 4.25 -5.23 1.37
C ALA A 149 2.85 -5.29 0.73
N SER A 150 1.96 -4.38 1.16
CA SER A 150 0.57 -4.38 0.71
C SER A 150 0.35 -3.54 -0.56
N VAL A 151 -0.65 -3.95 -1.35
CA VAL A 151 -1.09 -3.25 -2.56
C VAL A 151 -1.50 -1.81 -2.22
N ILE A 152 -2.39 -1.63 -1.25
CA ILE A 152 -2.84 -0.30 -0.82
C ILE A 152 -1.69 0.52 -0.22
N GLY A 153 -0.76 -0.11 0.50
CA GLY A 153 0.43 0.58 0.99
C GLY A 153 1.27 1.18 -0.15
N GLY A 154 1.37 0.46 -1.27
CA GLY A 154 2.00 0.95 -2.49
C GLY A 154 1.27 2.17 -3.09
N ILE A 155 -0.06 2.10 -3.22
CA ILE A 155 -0.91 3.20 -3.71
C ILE A 155 -0.77 4.45 -2.82
N CYS A 156 -0.88 4.29 -1.50
CA CYS A 156 -0.79 5.43 -0.56
C CYS A 156 0.57 6.14 -0.62
N ASN A 157 1.63 5.47 -1.08
CA ASN A 157 2.99 6.02 -1.15
C ASN A 157 3.47 6.27 -2.59
N ASN A 158 2.61 6.11 -3.61
CA ASN A 158 3.02 6.14 -5.01
C ASN A 158 4.26 5.29 -5.29
N SER A 159 4.29 4.07 -4.75
CA SER A 159 5.48 3.21 -4.80
C SER A 159 5.91 2.95 -6.24
N GLY A 160 7.18 3.18 -6.55
CA GLY A 160 7.79 2.83 -7.82
C GLY A 160 8.71 1.64 -7.65
N GLY A 161 8.40 0.56 -8.35
CA GLY A 161 9.15 -0.69 -8.33
C GLY A 161 10.24 -0.79 -9.40
N SER A 162 10.64 -2.03 -9.66
CA SER A 162 11.62 -2.39 -10.71
C SER A 162 11.01 -2.44 -12.11
N LEU A 163 9.67 -2.49 -12.22
CA LEU A 163 8.97 -2.59 -13.49
C LEU A 163 9.09 -1.30 -14.31
N VAL A 164 9.97 -1.30 -15.32
CA VAL A 164 10.25 -0.11 -16.17
C VAL A 164 9.03 0.29 -17.02
N GLN A 165 8.15 -0.66 -17.32
CA GLN A 165 6.92 -0.43 -18.10
C GLN A 165 5.76 0.11 -17.26
N ARG A 166 5.90 0.17 -15.94
CA ARG A 166 4.83 0.58 -15.00
C ARG A 166 5.26 1.80 -14.22
N GLY A 167 4.39 2.81 -14.17
CA GLY A 167 4.63 4.01 -13.39
C GLY A 167 4.60 3.76 -11.87
N PRO A 168 4.67 4.82 -11.05
CA PRO A 168 4.26 4.72 -9.65
C PRO A 168 2.86 4.06 -9.55
N ALA A 169 2.66 3.30 -8.48
CA ALA A 169 1.36 2.72 -8.17
C ALA A 169 0.30 3.84 -8.07
N TYR A 170 -0.76 3.74 -8.88
CA TYR A 170 -1.74 4.81 -9.06
C TYR A 170 -3.10 4.24 -9.46
N THR A 171 -4.18 4.88 -8.99
CA THR A 171 -5.56 4.68 -9.44
C THR A 171 -6.44 5.88 -9.11
N GLU A 172 -7.42 6.13 -9.96
CA GLU A 172 -8.52 7.07 -9.75
C GLU A 172 -9.76 6.38 -9.12
N MET A 173 -9.68 5.07 -8.87
CA MET A 173 -10.81 4.26 -8.44
C MET A 173 -10.54 3.64 -7.07
N SER A 174 -11.06 4.28 -6.03
CA SER A 174 -10.90 3.82 -4.65
C SER A 174 -12.15 4.02 -3.80
N LEU A 175 -12.26 3.24 -2.73
CA LEU A 175 -13.20 3.43 -1.63
C LEU A 175 -12.38 3.84 -0.41
N PHE A 176 -12.69 4.99 0.17
CA PHE A 176 -11.94 5.52 1.31
C PHE A 176 -12.83 6.29 2.28
N ALA A 177 -12.36 6.45 3.51
CA ALA A 177 -12.93 7.41 4.45
C ALA A 177 -12.04 8.64 4.62
N ARG A 178 -12.69 9.79 4.79
CA ARG A 178 -12.06 11.07 5.09
C ARG A 178 -12.75 11.74 6.27
N ILE A 179 -12.00 12.52 7.04
CA ILE A 179 -12.57 13.46 8.00
C ILE A 179 -12.75 14.77 7.26
N ASP A 180 -13.98 15.30 7.22
CA ASP A 180 -14.28 16.58 6.57
C ASP A 180 -13.90 17.78 7.47
N ASP A 181 -14.06 19.00 6.94
CA ASP A 181 -13.73 20.25 7.65
C ASP A 181 -14.56 20.46 8.93
N GLN A 182 -15.64 19.70 9.12
CA GLN A 182 -16.48 19.72 10.32
C GLN A 182 -16.05 18.65 11.34
N GLY A 183 -14.97 17.91 11.07
CA GLY A 183 -14.50 16.82 11.91
C GLY A 183 -15.32 15.54 11.77
N LYS A 184 -16.20 15.43 10.76
CA LYS A 184 -17.07 14.27 10.58
C LYS A 184 -16.44 13.25 9.62
N LEU A 185 -16.51 11.97 10.00
CA LEU A 185 -16.07 10.88 9.14
C LEU A 185 -17.08 10.64 8.01
N GLN A 186 -16.58 10.58 6.77
CA GLN A 186 -17.36 10.35 5.55
C GLN A 186 -16.80 9.15 4.81
N LEU A 187 -17.66 8.28 4.28
CA LEU A 187 -17.28 7.21 3.35
C LEU A 187 -17.50 7.68 1.91
N VAL A 188 -16.49 7.56 1.07
CA VAL A 188 -16.50 8.01 -0.32
C VAL A 188 -16.23 6.81 -1.23
N ASN A 189 -17.22 6.43 -2.04
CA ASN A 189 -17.11 5.32 -2.98
C ASN A 189 -16.88 5.83 -4.41
N HIS A 190 -15.63 5.78 -4.86
CA HIS A 190 -15.25 6.08 -6.24
C HIS A 190 -14.72 4.83 -6.98
N LEU A 191 -15.06 3.61 -6.53
CA LEU A 191 -14.62 2.38 -7.20
C LEU A 191 -15.18 2.19 -8.61
N GLY A 192 -16.22 2.95 -8.97
CA GLY A 192 -17.03 2.65 -10.14
C GLY A 192 -17.79 1.33 -9.97
N ILE A 193 -18.17 0.99 -8.74
CA ILE A 193 -18.97 -0.20 -8.41
C ILE A 193 -20.16 0.25 -7.56
N ASP A 194 -21.37 -0.16 -7.94
CA ASP A 194 -22.58 0.11 -7.17
C ASP A 194 -22.67 -0.83 -5.96
N LEU A 195 -22.43 -0.26 -4.79
CA LEU A 195 -22.36 -0.99 -3.53
C LEU A 195 -23.50 -0.62 -2.56
N GLY A 196 -24.44 0.23 -2.99
CA GLY A 196 -25.46 0.81 -2.13
C GLY A 196 -25.12 2.21 -1.62
N HIS A 197 -25.85 2.68 -0.61
CA HIS A 197 -25.85 4.09 -0.20
C HIS A 197 -25.38 4.34 1.24
N THR A 198 -25.42 3.33 2.11
CA THR A 198 -24.92 3.45 3.49
C THR A 198 -23.60 2.71 3.68
N PRO A 199 -22.76 3.10 4.65
CA PRO A 199 -21.55 2.35 4.98
C PRO A 199 -21.82 0.87 5.27
N GLU A 200 -22.91 0.54 5.96
CA GLU A 200 -23.28 -0.85 6.24
C GLU A 200 -23.58 -1.63 4.97
N GLN A 201 -24.32 -1.04 4.02
CA GLN A 201 -24.61 -1.68 2.73
C GLN A 201 -23.32 -1.89 1.92
N ILE A 202 -22.53 -0.84 1.78
CA ILE A 202 -21.31 -0.83 0.96
C ILE A 202 -20.30 -1.83 1.51
N LEU A 203 -19.97 -1.71 2.79
CA LEU A 203 -18.89 -2.49 3.40
C LEU A 203 -19.28 -3.94 3.62
N SER A 204 -20.53 -4.24 4.01
CA SER A 204 -20.98 -5.63 4.12
C SER A 204 -21.03 -6.33 2.77
N LYS A 205 -21.40 -5.62 1.68
CA LYS A 205 -21.40 -6.22 0.34
C LYS A 205 -19.98 -6.62 -0.09
N LEU A 206 -18.98 -5.82 0.26
CA LEU A 206 -17.57 -6.13 0.05
C LEU A 206 -17.08 -7.25 0.98
N ASP A 207 -17.38 -7.17 2.29
CA ASP A 207 -16.98 -8.17 3.28
C ASP A 207 -17.57 -9.55 2.98
N ASP A 208 -18.79 -9.63 2.48
CA ASP A 208 -19.46 -10.88 2.12
C ASP A 208 -19.18 -11.33 0.68
N GLU A 209 -18.35 -10.59 -0.07
CA GLU A 209 -18.00 -10.88 -1.48
C GLU A 209 -19.23 -11.00 -2.39
N ARG A 210 -20.23 -10.13 -2.17
CA ARG A 210 -21.53 -10.11 -2.88
C ARG A 210 -21.56 -9.13 -4.07
N ILE A 211 -20.39 -8.77 -4.61
CA ILE A 211 -20.30 -7.97 -5.85
C ILE A 211 -20.77 -8.83 -7.02
N LYS A 212 -21.56 -8.24 -7.92
CA LYS A 212 -21.95 -8.85 -9.19
C LYS A 212 -21.39 -8.05 -10.36
N ASP A 213 -21.23 -8.69 -11.51
CA ASP A 213 -20.77 -8.03 -12.74
C ASP A 213 -21.65 -6.82 -13.12
N GLU A 214 -22.97 -6.89 -12.90
CA GLU A 214 -23.91 -5.79 -13.16
C GLU A 214 -23.68 -4.54 -12.29
N ASP A 215 -22.98 -4.68 -11.15
CA ASP A 215 -22.64 -3.56 -10.28
C ASP A 215 -21.45 -2.75 -10.80
N VAL A 216 -20.63 -3.35 -11.68
CA VAL A 216 -19.33 -2.81 -12.10
C VAL A 216 -19.50 -1.90 -13.32
N ARG A 217 -19.03 -0.66 -13.19
CA ARG A 217 -19.04 0.35 -14.26
C ARG A 217 -17.66 0.47 -14.89
N HIS A 218 -17.64 0.73 -16.20
CA HIS A 218 -16.44 1.02 -16.99
C HIS A 218 -16.59 2.41 -17.61
N ASP A 219 -15.98 3.41 -16.97
CA ASP A 219 -16.21 4.84 -17.28
C ASP A 219 -14.95 5.59 -17.73
N GLY A 220 -13.87 4.86 -18.03
CA GLY A 220 -12.66 5.42 -18.64
C GLY A 220 -11.66 6.05 -17.67
N ARG A 221 -11.99 6.11 -16.37
CA ARG A 221 -11.04 6.49 -15.32
C ARG A 221 -9.87 5.51 -15.25
N HIS A 222 -8.72 6.00 -14.82
CA HIS A 222 -7.47 5.29 -14.89
C HIS A 222 -7.24 4.41 -13.65
N ALA A 223 -7.00 3.11 -13.85
CA ALA A 223 -6.68 2.15 -12.80
C ALA A 223 -5.16 1.82 -12.73
N HIS A 224 -4.35 2.56 -13.48
CA HIS A 224 -2.90 2.60 -13.45
C HIS A 224 -2.39 3.91 -14.08
N ASP A 225 -1.08 4.16 -14.00
CA ASP A 225 -0.42 5.29 -14.66
C ASP A 225 -0.21 5.02 -16.16
N HIS A 226 -1.16 5.45 -16.98
CA HIS A 226 -1.27 5.08 -18.40
C HIS A 226 -0.13 5.60 -19.30
N ASP A 227 0.35 6.82 -19.07
CA ASP A 227 1.30 7.50 -19.97
C ASP A 227 2.77 7.33 -19.55
N TYR A 228 3.04 6.53 -18.51
CA TYR A 228 4.41 6.36 -17.99
C TYR A 228 5.41 5.84 -19.02
N VAL A 229 5.00 4.94 -19.92
CA VAL A 229 5.87 4.43 -21.00
C VAL A 229 6.35 5.56 -21.91
N THR A 230 5.53 6.59 -22.15
CA THR A 230 5.93 7.77 -22.90
C THR A 230 6.93 8.60 -22.09
N ARG A 231 6.63 8.85 -20.81
CA ARG A 231 7.48 9.69 -19.93
C ARG A 231 8.85 9.06 -19.68
N VAL A 232 8.92 7.75 -19.43
CA VAL A 232 10.21 7.06 -19.17
C VAL A 232 11.11 7.04 -20.41
N ARG A 233 10.53 7.11 -21.61
CA ARG A 233 11.26 7.19 -22.89
C ARG A 233 11.74 8.60 -23.23
N ASP A 234 11.20 9.64 -22.61
CA ASP A 234 11.64 11.02 -22.84
C ASP A 234 12.99 11.30 -22.15
N ILE A 235 14.06 10.84 -22.79
CA ILE A 235 15.44 10.98 -22.30
C ILE A 235 16.00 12.41 -22.46
N ASN A 236 15.24 13.33 -23.05
CA ASN A 236 15.63 14.72 -23.25
C ASN A 236 14.87 15.68 -22.32
N ALA A 237 13.80 15.22 -21.65
CA ALA A 237 13.18 15.94 -20.55
C ALA A 237 14.20 16.28 -19.46
N ASP A 238 14.10 17.50 -18.93
CA ASP A 238 14.89 18.01 -17.81
C ASP A 238 14.24 17.77 -16.44
N THR A 239 13.17 16.99 -16.42
CA THR A 239 12.44 16.57 -15.21
C THR A 239 12.59 15.07 -14.95
N PRO A 240 12.48 14.61 -13.69
CA PRO A 240 12.56 13.19 -13.38
C PRO A 240 11.36 12.41 -13.94
N ALA A 241 11.55 11.15 -14.33
CA ALA A 241 10.47 10.30 -14.85
C ALA A 241 9.35 10.02 -13.81
N ARG A 242 9.70 10.03 -12.51
CA ARG A 242 8.77 9.88 -11.38
C ARG A 242 9.40 10.37 -10.08
N TYR A 243 8.59 10.95 -9.20
CA TYR A 243 8.96 11.36 -7.84
C TYR A 243 7.68 11.51 -6.99
N ASN A 244 7.78 11.41 -5.65
CA ASN A 244 6.58 11.34 -4.79
C ASN A 244 5.70 12.59 -4.83
N ALA A 245 6.30 13.76 -5.03
CA ALA A 245 5.59 15.05 -5.06
C ALA A 245 5.09 15.43 -6.47
N ASP A 246 5.08 14.48 -7.41
CA ASP A 246 4.54 14.69 -8.75
C ASP A 246 3.01 14.93 -8.67
N PRO A 247 2.53 16.14 -9.01
CA PRO A 247 1.13 16.51 -8.82
C PRO A 247 0.17 15.63 -9.64
N ASP A 248 0.59 15.13 -10.79
CA ASP A 248 -0.25 14.30 -11.67
C ASP A 248 -0.47 12.88 -11.10
N ARG A 249 0.27 12.53 -10.05
CA ARG A 249 0.16 11.24 -9.34
C ARG A 249 -0.43 11.37 -7.94
N LEU A 250 -0.84 12.57 -7.52
CA LEU A 250 -1.53 12.81 -6.25
C LEU A 250 -3.03 12.90 -6.50
N PHE A 251 -3.75 11.84 -6.21
CA PHE A 251 -5.21 11.78 -6.41
C PHE A 251 -5.86 10.87 -5.38
N GLU A 252 -6.69 11.45 -4.51
CA GLU A 252 -7.45 10.73 -3.47
C GLU A 252 -6.58 9.73 -2.69
N SER A 253 -6.78 8.42 -2.89
CA SER A 253 -6.00 7.37 -2.24
C SER A 253 -4.55 7.30 -2.75
N SER A 254 -4.32 7.61 -4.02
CA SER A 254 -2.99 7.62 -4.65
C SER A 254 -2.15 8.76 -4.08
N GLY A 255 -1.10 8.42 -3.34
CA GLY A 255 -0.22 9.37 -2.67
C GLY A 255 -0.79 9.96 -1.38
N CYS A 256 -1.87 9.40 -0.82
CA CYS A 256 -2.52 9.96 0.37
C CYS A 256 -1.66 9.90 1.64
N ALA A 257 -0.63 9.04 1.68
CA ALA A 257 0.29 8.86 2.80
C ALA A 257 -0.42 8.72 4.18
N GLY A 258 -1.55 8.00 4.22
CA GLY A 258 -2.32 7.77 5.44
C GLY A 258 -3.24 8.92 5.87
N LYS A 259 -3.36 9.99 5.07
CA LYS A 259 -4.34 11.08 5.29
C LYS A 259 -5.79 10.68 5.01
N LEU A 260 -5.97 9.54 4.33
CA LEU A 260 -7.25 8.88 4.14
C LEU A 260 -7.16 7.46 4.70
N ALA A 261 -8.29 6.92 5.14
CA ALA A 261 -8.40 5.49 5.44
C ALA A 261 -8.94 4.78 4.20
N VAL A 262 -8.06 4.12 3.44
CA VAL A 262 -8.42 3.43 2.21
C VAL A 262 -8.97 2.03 2.53
N PHE A 263 -10.17 1.72 2.04
CA PHE A 263 -10.88 0.46 2.24
C PHE A 263 -10.72 -0.50 1.08
N ALA A 264 -10.65 0.01 -0.15
CA ALA A 264 -10.40 -0.80 -1.33
C ALA A 264 -9.87 0.05 -2.48
N VAL A 265 -9.08 -0.57 -3.37
CA VAL A 265 -8.60 0.05 -4.61
C VAL A 265 -8.87 -0.86 -5.79
N ARG A 266 -9.37 -0.28 -6.88
CA ARG A 266 -9.57 -0.98 -8.15
C ARG A 266 -8.38 -0.68 -9.06
N LEU A 267 -7.73 -1.72 -9.56
CA LEU A 267 -6.45 -1.63 -10.26
C LEU A 267 -6.44 -2.49 -11.51
N ASP A 268 -5.75 -2.03 -12.54
CA ASP A 268 -5.47 -2.82 -13.73
C ASP A 268 -4.38 -3.85 -13.43
N THR A 269 -4.44 -4.95 -14.17
CA THR A 269 -3.37 -5.95 -14.24
C THR A 269 -2.96 -6.13 -15.69
N PHE A 270 -1.80 -6.74 -15.89
CA PHE A 270 -1.15 -6.75 -17.20
C PHE A 270 -0.96 -8.18 -17.70
N ALA A 271 -0.89 -8.35 -19.02
CA ALA A 271 -0.53 -9.64 -19.58
C ALA A 271 0.89 -10.01 -19.13
N ALA A 272 1.09 -11.27 -18.73
CA ALA A 272 2.39 -11.74 -18.29
C ALA A 272 3.37 -11.87 -19.46
N GLU A 273 4.64 -11.56 -19.20
CA GLU A 273 5.71 -11.73 -20.18
C GLU A 273 6.10 -13.21 -20.30
N LYS A 274 6.06 -13.77 -21.50
CA LYS A 274 6.19 -15.23 -21.69
C LYS A 274 7.61 -15.75 -21.51
N ASN A 275 8.60 -15.00 -22.00
CA ASN A 275 10.00 -15.42 -22.05
C ASN A 275 10.88 -14.31 -21.50
N GLN A 276 11.19 -14.37 -20.21
CA GLN A 276 12.08 -13.41 -19.55
C GLN A 276 13.52 -13.92 -19.57
N GLN A 277 14.48 -13.03 -19.81
CA GLN A 277 15.91 -13.29 -19.70
C GLN A 277 16.58 -12.18 -18.90
N VAL A 278 17.55 -12.57 -18.07
CA VAL A 278 18.38 -11.65 -17.28
C VAL A 278 19.76 -11.54 -17.92
N PHE A 279 20.16 -10.33 -18.27
CA PHE A 279 21.52 -10.02 -18.75
C PHE A 279 22.31 -9.34 -17.63
N TYR A 280 23.36 -10.01 -17.14
CA TYR A 280 24.23 -9.44 -16.11
C TYR A 280 25.34 -8.61 -16.76
N ILE A 281 25.32 -7.29 -16.57
CA ILE A 281 26.25 -6.35 -17.22
C ILE A 281 27.13 -5.68 -16.16
N GLY A 282 28.45 -5.81 -16.32
CA GLY A 282 29.44 -5.16 -15.46
C GLY A 282 30.30 -4.16 -16.25
N THR A 283 30.56 -3.00 -15.65
CA THR A 283 31.48 -2.00 -16.20
C THR A 283 32.06 -1.13 -15.07
N ASN A 284 33.27 -0.61 -15.26
CA ASN A 284 33.87 0.40 -14.38
C ASN A 284 33.68 1.83 -14.92
N GLN A 285 32.95 2.01 -16.03
CA GLN A 285 32.75 3.30 -16.68
C GLN A 285 31.25 3.66 -16.66
N PRO A 286 30.82 4.67 -15.86
CA PRO A 286 29.41 5.07 -15.76
C PRO A 286 28.77 5.48 -17.11
N ALA A 287 29.58 6.01 -18.03
CA ALA A 287 29.13 6.39 -19.37
C ALA A 287 28.55 5.20 -20.17
N VAL A 288 29.06 3.98 -19.97
CA VAL A 288 28.54 2.78 -20.65
C VAL A 288 27.11 2.48 -20.22
N LEU A 289 26.80 2.54 -18.92
CA LEU A 289 25.43 2.33 -18.42
C LEU A 289 24.48 3.45 -18.87
N THR A 290 25.01 4.68 -18.94
CA THR A 290 24.27 5.83 -19.48
C THR A 290 23.86 5.60 -20.93
N GLU A 291 24.79 5.15 -21.77
CA GLU A 291 24.53 4.86 -23.18
C GLU A 291 23.53 3.70 -23.34
N ILE A 292 23.70 2.60 -22.58
CA ILE A 292 22.74 1.48 -22.58
C ILE A 292 21.33 1.97 -22.30
N ARG A 293 21.14 2.74 -21.21
CA ARG A 293 19.82 3.28 -20.85
C ARG A 293 19.26 4.14 -21.98
N ARG A 294 20.02 5.13 -22.47
CA ARG A 294 19.55 6.08 -23.50
C ARG A 294 19.22 5.37 -24.80
N HIS A 295 20.08 4.44 -25.24
CA HIS A 295 19.87 3.68 -26.46
C HIS A 295 18.62 2.81 -26.39
N ILE A 296 18.41 2.08 -25.29
CA ILE A 296 17.21 1.25 -25.09
C ILE A 296 15.96 2.13 -25.12
N LEU A 297 15.93 3.21 -24.33
CA LEU A 297 14.74 4.06 -24.20
C LEU A 297 14.38 4.78 -25.52
N ALA A 298 15.38 5.15 -26.33
CA ALA A 298 15.15 5.83 -27.61
C ALA A 298 14.86 4.86 -28.77
N ASN A 299 15.48 3.68 -28.80
CA ASN A 299 15.57 2.88 -30.04
C ASN A 299 14.99 1.48 -29.93
N PHE A 300 14.83 0.89 -28.74
CA PHE A 300 14.24 -0.44 -28.64
C PHE A 300 12.72 -0.35 -28.79
N ASP A 301 12.16 -1.24 -29.62
CA ASP A 301 10.72 -1.44 -29.72
C ASP A 301 10.13 -1.88 -28.36
N ASN A 302 10.83 -2.78 -27.66
CA ASN A 302 10.40 -3.34 -26.38
C ASN A 302 11.20 -2.71 -25.22
N LEU A 303 10.49 -2.18 -24.23
CA LEU A 303 11.11 -1.77 -22.98
C LEU A 303 11.50 -3.01 -22.16
N PRO A 304 12.65 -2.98 -21.45
CA PRO A 304 12.97 -4.01 -20.47
C PRO A 304 11.85 -4.17 -19.43
N VAL A 305 11.70 -5.37 -18.88
CA VAL A 305 10.83 -5.57 -17.71
C VAL A 305 11.41 -4.82 -16.52
N ALA A 306 12.70 -5.02 -16.25
CA ALA A 306 13.43 -4.38 -15.15
C ALA A 306 14.83 -3.96 -15.58
N GLY A 307 15.40 -3.00 -14.86
CA GLY A 307 16.76 -2.51 -15.03
C GLY A 307 17.34 -2.04 -13.69
N GLU A 308 17.86 -3.00 -12.92
CA GLU A 308 18.40 -2.74 -11.58
C GLU A 308 19.90 -2.39 -11.63
N TYR A 309 20.30 -1.41 -10.82
CA TYR A 309 21.70 -1.02 -10.65
C TYR A 309 22.20 -1.39 -9.26
N MET A 310 23.38 -2.00 -9.20
CA MET A 310 24.05 -2.34 -7.94
C MET A 310 25.53 -1.92 -8.02
N HIS A 311 25.95 -1.03 -7.12
CA HIS A 311 27.35 -0.66 -6.98
C HIS A 311 28.11 -1.76 -6.21
N ARG A 312 29.42 -1.90 -6.44
CA ARG A 312 30.34 -2.76 -5.67
C ARG A 312 30.11 -2.71 -4.16
N ASP A 313 30.23 -1.53 -3.54
CA ASP A 313 30.11 -1.40 -2.08
C ASP A 313 28.79 -1.96 -1.51
N ILE A 314 27.64 -1.72 -2.16
CA ILE A 314 26.36 -2.27 -1.69
C ILE A 314 26.23 -3.77 -2.01
N TYR A 315 26.86 -4.25 -3.10
CA TYR A 315 27.00 -5.67 -3.38
C TYR A 315 27.78 -6.37 -2.26
N ASP A 316 28.97 -5.85 -1.92
CA ASP A 316 29.86 -6.44 -0.91
C ASP A 316 29.18 -6.43 0.47
N ILE A 317 28.49 -5.34 0.84
CA ILE A 317 27.71 -5.27 2.08
C ILE A 317 26.58 -6.31 2.07
N ALA A 318 25.84 -6.44 0.97
CA ALA A 318 24.76 -7.41 0.85
C ALA A 318 25.27 -8.87 0.90
N GLU A 319 26.42 -9.14 0.30
CA GLU A 319 27.08 -10.46 0.36
C GLU A 319 27.52 -10.77 1.80
N GLN A 320 28.20 -9.83 2.46
CA GLN A 320 28.78 -10.06 3.79
C GLN A 320 27.73 -10.12 4.90
N TYR A 321 26.72 -9.23 4.86
CA TYR A 321 25.77 -9.03 5.96
C TYR A 321 24.33 -9.42 5.62
N GLY A 322 24.02 -9.67 4.34
CA GLY A 322 22.65 -9.98 3.92
C GLY A 322 22.23 -11.43 4.13
N LYS A 323 23.15 -12.33 4.53
CA LYS A 323 22.85 -13.77 4.65
C LYS A 323 21.72 -14.07 5.65
N ASP A 324 21.68 -13.37 6.77
CA ASP A 324 20.62 -13.56 7.77
C ASP A 324 19.27 -13.09 7.24
N THR A 325 19.24 -11.96 6.54
CA THR A 325 18.04 -11.45 5.85
C THR A 325 17.59 -12.40 4.75
N PHE A 326 18.53 -12.94 3.96
CA PHE A 326 18.24 -13.94 2.93
C PHE A 326 17.60 -15.19 3.54
N LEU A 327 18.19 -15.76 4.60
CA LEU A 327 17.64 -16.93 5.28
C LEU A 327 16.28 -16.63 5.93
N MET A 328 16.10 -15.44 6.48
CA MET A 328 14.81 -14.99 7.01
C MET A 328 13.76 -14.94 5.90
N ILE A 329 14.07 -14.38 4.73
CA ILE A 329 13.15 -14.34 3.58
C ILE A 329 12.91 -15.76 3.03
N ASP A 330 13.92 -16.61 2.93
CA ASP A 330 13.80 -18.00 2.48
C ASP A 330 12.93 -18.86 3.39
N LYS A 331 12.91 -18.58 4.71
CA LYS A 331 12.17 -19.38 5.70
C LYS A 331 10.83 -18.78 6.14
N LEU A 332 10.74 -17.46 6.16
CA LEU A 332 9.62 -16.70 6.73
C LEU A 332 9.07 -15.65 5.77
N GLY A 333 9.64 -15.54 4.57
CA GLY A 333 9.09 -14.72 3.49
C GLY A 333 7.78 -15.30 2.97
N THR A 334 7.28 -14.71 1.90
CA THR A 334 5.95 -15.04 1.41
C THR A 334 5.85 -16.34 0.61
N ASP A 335 6.98 -16.95 0.23
CA ASP A 335 7.07 -18.27 -0.45
C ASP A 335 7.21 -19.46 0.52
#